data_AF-A0A221KH30-F1
#
_entry.id   AF-A0A221KH30-F1
#
_cell.length_a   1.000
_cell.length_b   1.000
_cell.length_c   1.000
_cell.angle_alpha   90.00
_cell.angle_beta   90.00
_cell.angle_gamma   90.00
#
_symmetry.space_group_name_H-M   'P 1'
#
loop_
_entity.id
_entity.type
_entity.pdbx_description
1 polymer ?
#
loop_
_entity_poly.entity_id
_entity_poly.type
_entity_poly.pdbx_seq_one_letter_code
_entity_poly.pdbx_strand_id
1 'polypeptide(L)'
;MCRSSYQGTAMLSLPAAGQQLINDVAQRHGFSVEATLSMLEAVRNGNGSMAQFNHPEFSGAGQWMRGGMTMVSDMFNNYLKGRVDSLCSELSNLLANQPELTPLAPAGGSMGSGGDWWPADLRYPNSTGAQNHVRYAYFAQARRLVIEVNGTVTVYDTLDHQIGGFSQQQSVGSTLTFSSQYGQMDVTSLPVVSSNGIPPQAPMAPVVQAPPPPVNTWSAAPIAPPIAPAPAPWAGASHSELDVFGAIERLAALHAKGILSDAEFSTKKTELLSRL
;
A
#
# COMPACT_ATOMS: atom_id res chain seq x y z
N MET A 1 -41.93 -20.43 -22.07
CA MET A 1 -41.40 -19.12 -21.61
C MET A 1 -40.30 -19.39 -20.60
N CYS A 2 -39.06 -19.57 -21.07
CA CYS A 2 -37.91 -19.81 -20.21
C CYS A 2 -37.28 -18.46 -19.86
N ARG A 3 -37.37 -18.05 -18.59
CA ARG A 3 -36.66 -16.88 -18.08
C ARG A 3 -35.20 -17.28 -17.87
N SER A 4 -34.31 -16.70 -18.67
CA SER A 4 -32.86 -16.81 -18.49
C SER A 4 -32.46 -15.96 -17.28
N SER A 5 -31.98 -16.62 -16.23
CA SER A 5 -31.41 -15.99 -15.04
C SER A 5 -30.02 -15.46 -15.38
N TYR A 6 -29.94 -14.20 -15.84
CA TYR A 6 -28.68 -13.47 -15.83
C TYR A 6 -28.31 -13.13 -14.39
N GLN A 7 -27.31 -13.83 -13.87
CA GLN A 7 -26.59 -13.48 -12.65
C GLN A 7 -26.10 -12.03 -12.81
N GLY A 8 -26.64 -11.14 -11.98
CA GLY A 8 -26.23 -9.74 -11.94
C GLY A 8 -24.78 -9.64 -11.51
N THR A 9 -23.89 -9.46 -12.48
CA THR A 9 -22.56 -8.87 -12.26
C THR A 9 -22.82 -7.48 -11.69
N ALA A 10 -22.24 -7.17 -10.53
CA ALA A 10 -22.38 -5.88 -9.88
C ALA A 10 -21.98 -4.78 -10.87
N MET A 11 -22.95 -4.08 -11.44
CA MET A 11 -22.69 -2.97 -12.35
C MET A 11 -21.91 -1.94 -11.57
N LEU A 12 -20.66 -1.71 -11.99
CA LEU A 12 -19.85 -0.59 -11.55
C LEU A 12 -20.73 0.67 -11.69
N SER A 13 -21.20 1.24 -10.59
CA SER A 13 -21.91 2.53 -10.64
C SER A 13 -20.87 3.61 -10.88
N LEU A 14 -20.63 3.95 -12.15
CA LEU A 14 -19.91 5.16 -12.51
C LEU A 14 -20.78 6.38 -12.14
N PRO A 15 -20.18 7.53 -11.79
CA PRO A 15 -20.92 8.79 -11.75
C PRO A 15 -21.62 9.06 -13.10
N ALA A 16 -22.73 9.80 -13.07
CA ALA A 16 -23.59 10.00 -14.23
C ALA A 16 -22.85 10.55 -15.47
N ALA A 17 -21.85 11.42 -15.27
CA ALA A 17 -21.01 11.94 -16.34
C ALA A 17 -20.07 10.86 -16.91
N GLY A 18 -19.47 10.01 -16.07
CA GLY A 18 -18.72 8.84 -16.51
C GLY A 18 -19.55 7.86 -17.32
N GLN A 19 -20.83 7.68 -16.97
CA GLN A 19 -21.74 6.81 -17.70
C GLN A 19 -22.14 7.38 -19.07
N GLN A 20 -22.31 8.71 -19.19
CA GLN A 20 -22.52 9.35 -20.49
C GLN A 20 -21.30 9.22 -21.41
N LEU A 21 -20.09 9.34 -20.85
CA LEU A 21 -18.86 9.19 -21.62
C LEU A 21 -18.70 7.76 -22.14
N ILE A 22 -19.04 6.74 -21.33
CA ILE A 22 -19.05 5.35 -21.78
C ILE A 22 -20.10 5.09 -22.86
N ASN A 23 -21.29 5.70 -22.77
CA ASN A 23 -22.31 5.60 -23.82
C ASN A 23 -21.81 6.19 -25.16
N ASP A 24 -21.14 7.33 -25.12
CA ASP A 24 -20.54 7.98 -26.30
C ASP A 24 -19.44 7.12 -26.93
N VAL A 25 -18.53 6.58 -26.11
CA VAL A 25 -17.46 5.66 -26.55
C VAL A 25 -18.06 4.38 -27.16
N ALA A 26 -19.07 3.79 -26.52
CA ALA A 26 -19.75 2.59 -27.01
C ALA A 26 -20.37 2.82 -28.40
N GLN A 27 -21.05 3.96 -28.59
CA GLN A 27 -21.63 4.34 -29.88
C GLN A 27 -20.57 4.59 -30.95
N ARG A 28 -19.48 5.28 -30.62
CA ARG A 28 -18.38 5.59 -31.55
C ARG A 28 -17.68 4.33 -32.06
N HIS A 29 -17.45 3.37 -31.17
CA HIS A 29 -16.78 2.11 -31.52
C HIS A 29 -17.72 1.02 -31.97
N GLY A 30 -19.04 1.23 -31.90
CA GLY A 30 -20.09 0.31 -32.36
C GLY A 30 -20.26 -0.94 -31.49
N PHE A 31 -19.98 -0.85 -30.19
CA PHE A 31 -20.16 -1.92 -29.21
C PHE A 31 -21.30 -1.58 -28.26
N SER A 32 -21.87 -2.58 -27.59
CA SER A 32 -22.81 -2.29 -26.52
C SER A 32 -22.15 -1.58 -25.35
N VAL A 33 -22.97 -0.90 -24.55
CA VAL A 33 -22.55 -0.23 -23.33
C VAL A 33 -22.00 -1.26 -22.33
N GLU A 34 -22.62 -2.43 -22.22
CA GLU A 34 -22.17 -3.52 -21.35
C GLU A 34 -20.81 -4.07 -21.77
N ALA A 35 -20.60 -4.28 -23.08
CA ALA A 35 -19.31 -4.69 -23.62
C ALA A 35 -18.22 -3.65 -23.31
N THR A 36 -18.54 -2.37 -23.47
CA THR A 36 -17.61 -1.25 -23.21
C THR A 36 -17.27 -1.13 -21.72
N LEU A 37 -18.24 -1.33 -20.82
CA LEU A 37 -18.01 -1.38 -19.37
C LEU A 37 -17.11 -2.56 -18.98
N SER A 38 -17.38 -3.75 -19.52
CA SER A 38 -16.54 -4.93 -19.30
C SER A 38 -15.10 -4.69 -19.80
N MET A 39 -14.95 -4.02 -20.94
CA MET A 39 -13.65 -3.65 -21.47
C MET A 39 -12.95 -2.60 -20.60
N LEU A 40 -13.68 -1.60 -20.11
CA LEU A 40 -13.14 -0.59 -19.20
C LEU A 40 -12.61 -1.24 -17.92
N GLU A 41 -13.34 -2.20 -17.36
CA GLU A 41 -12.89 -2.98 -16.21
C GLU A 41 -11.62 -3.79 -16.52
N ALA A 42 -11.59 -4.47 -17.67
CA ALA A 42 -10.40 -5.18 -18.13
C ALA A 42 -9.18 -4.28 -18.29
N VAL A 43 -9.34 -3.09 -18.87
CA VAL A 43 -8.29 -2.07 -19.04
C VAL A 43 -7.85 -1.51 -17.69
N ARG A 44 -8.77 -1.33 -16.74
CA ARG A 44 -8.41 -0.94 -15.35
C ARG A 44 -7.58 -2.01 -14.67
N ASN A 45 -7.98 -3.28 -14.78
CA ASN A 45 -7.27 -4.41 -14.20
C ASN A 45 -5.84 -4.55 -14.78
N GLY A 46 -5.63 -4.17 -16.04
CA GLY A 46 -4.28 -4.11 -16.65
C GLY A 46 -3.66 -2.70 -16.66
N ASN A 47 -4.08 -1.84 -15.74
CA ASN A 47 -3.49 -0.53 -15.46
C ASN A 47 -3.39 0.40 -16.70
N GLY A 48 -4.36 0.33 -17.61
CA GLY A 48 -4.37 1.12 -18.84
C GLY A 48 -3.36 0.67 -19.91
N SER A 49 -2.52 -0.32 -19.62
CA SER A 49 -1.47 -0.80 -20.54
C SER A 49 -1.77 -2.18 -21.12
N MET A 50 -2.64 -2.93 -20.46
CA MET A 50 -3.09 -4.25 -20.85
C MET A 50 -4.57 -4.39 -20.52
N ALA A 51 -5.28 -5.26 -21.23
CA ALA A 51 -6.61 -5.68 -20.86
C ALA A 51 -6.77 -7.15 -21.16
N GLN A 52 -7.37 -7.91 -20.24
CA GLN A 52 -7.82 -9.27 -20.48
C GLN A 52 -9.33 -9.27 -20.36
N PHE A 53 -10.03 -9.58 -21.44
CA PHE A 53 -11.47 -9.50 -21.52
C PHE A 53 -12.05 -10.83 -21.98
N ASN A 54 -13.30 -11.09 -21.62
CA ASN A 54 -14.06 -12.21 -22.15
C ASN A 54 -15.50 -11.75 -22.36
N HIS A 55 -15.88 -11.49 -23.60
CA HIS A 55 -17.22 -11.01 -23.93
C HIS A 55 -17.67 -11.54 -25.30
N PRO A 56 -18.94 -11.96 -25.46
CA PRO A 56 -19.45 -12.49 -26.74
C PRO A 56 -19.30 -11.49 -27.90
N GLU A 57 -19.45 -10.18 -27.65
CA GLU A 57 -19.25 -9.14 -28.68
C GLU A 57 -17.79 -8.95 -29.12
N PHE A 58 -16.83 -9.45 -28.33
CA PHE A 58 -15.41 -9.45 -28.68
C PHE A 58 -14.94 -10.83 -29.19
N SER A 59 -15.88 -11.67 -29.62
CA SER A 59 -15.68 -13.07 -30.00
C SER A 59 -15.20 -13.98 -28.86
N GLY A 60 -15.45 -13.62 -27.61
CA GLY A 60 -15.08 -14.40 -26.42
C GLY A 60 -13.85 -13.82 -25.72
N ALA A 61 -12.91 -14.69 -25.36
CA ALA A 61 -11.71 -14.31 -24.64
C ALA A 61 -10.70 -13.59 -25.54
N GLY A 62 -10.03 -12.58 -25.00
CA GLY A 62 -9.01 -11.83 -25.71
C GLY A 62 -8.10 -11.05 -24.77
N GLN A 63 -6.98 -10.60 -25.32
CA GLN A 63 -6.00 -9.79 -24.63
C GLN A 63 -5.63 -8.60 -25.50
N TRP A 64 -5.53 -7.43 -24.89
CA TRP A 64 -5.05 -6.22 -25.52
C TRP A 64 -3.82 -5.72 -24.77
N MET A 65 -2.87 -5.13 -25.51
CA MET A 65 -1.68 -4.46 -24.96
C MET A 65 -1.47 -3.15 -25.70
N ARG A 66 -1.24 -2.07 -24.95
CA ARG A 66 -1.06 -0.72 -25.50
C ARG A 66 0.18 -0.65 -26.38
N GLY A 67 0.00 -0.29 -27.66
CA GLY A 67 1.09 -0.27 -28.64
C GLY A 67 1.66 -1.65 -28.99
N GLY A 68 0.99 -2.71 -28.55
CA GLY A 68 1.39 -4.10 -28.74
C GLY A 68 0.40 -4.87 -29.60
N MET A 69 0.16 -6.13 -29.23
CA MET A 69 -0.67 -7.04 -30.00
C MET A 69 -2.06 -7.21 -29.37
N THR A 70 -3.10 -7.03 -30.19
CA THR A 70 -4.48 -7.33 -29.82
C THR A 70 -4.84 -8.74 -30.25
N MET A 71 -5.09 -9.60 -29.28
CA MET A 71 -5.51 -10.98 -29.44
C MET A 71 -7.01 -11.07 -29.19
N VAL A 72 -7.76 -11.51 -30.19
CA VAL A 72 -9.16 -11.91 -30.05
C VAL A 72 -9.25 -13.37 -30.46
N SER A 73 -10.20 -14.11 -29.90
CA SER A 73 -10.37 -15.54 -30.19
C SER A 73 -10.54 -15.84 -31.68
N ASP A 74 -11.12 -14.90 -32.44
CA ASP A 74 -11.18 -14.98 -33.91
C ASP A 74 -9.96 -14.31 -34.56
N MET A 75 -8.89 -15.09 -34.71
CA MET A 75 -7.61 -14.61 -35.24
C MET A 75 -7.69 -14.03 -36.66
N PHE A 76 -8.68 -14.44 -37.46
CA PHE A 76 -8.83 -14.01 -38.86
C PHE A 76 -9.64 -12.72 -39.01
N ASN A 77 -10.35 -12.32 -37.96
CA ASN A 77 -11.14 -11.10 -37.95
C ASN A 77 -10.29 -9.87 -37.60
N ASN A 78 -9.45 -9.47 -38.56
CA ASN A 78 -8.59 -8.29 -38.45
C ASN A 78 -9.37 -6.99 -38.23
N TYR A 79 -10.59 -6.92 -38.74
CA TYR A 79 -11.50 -5.79 -38.53
C TYR A 79 -11.91 -5.68 -37.05
N LEU A 80 -12.31 -6.78 -36.43
CA LEU A 80 -12.64 -6.82 -35.00
C LEU A 80 -11.43 -6.50 -34.13
N LYS A 81 -10.24 -7.05 -34.45
CA LYS A 81 -8.99 -6.72 -33.74
C LYS A 81 -8.71 -5.22 -33.75
N GLY A 82 -8.86 -4.55 -34.89
CA GLY A 82 -8.66 -3.10 -35.00
C GLY A 82 -9.67 -2.29 -34.20
N ARG A 83 -10.95 -2.70 -34.18
CA ARG A 83 -11.99 -2.05 -33.37
C ARG A 83 -11.76 -2.22 -31.87
N VAL A 84 -11.41 -3.43 -31.43
CA VAL A 84 -11.06 -3.72 -30.03
C VAL A 84 -9.82 -2.93 -29.61
N ASP A 85 -8.80 -2.88 -30.46
CA ASP A 85 -7.60 -2.09 -30.20
C ASP A 85 -7.89 -0.59 -30.03
N SER A 86 -8.71 -0.03 -30.91
CA SER A 86 -9.12 1.38 -30.88
C SER A 86 -9.92 1.69 -29.62
N LEU A 87 -10.87 0.80 -29.26
CA LEU A 87 -11.67 0.92 -28.04
C LEU A 87 -10.77 0.92 -26.79
N CYS A 88 -9.89 -0.07 -26.65
CA CYS A 88 -9.01 -0.18 -25.49
C CYS A 88 -8.02 1.00 -25.39
N SER A 89 -7.49 1.45 -26.52
CA SER A 89 -6.60 2.62 -26.57
C SER A 89 -7.31 3.89 -26.12
N GLU A 90 -8.57 4.10 -26.54
CA GLU A 90 -9.37 5.24 -26.10
C GLU A 90 -9.72 5.14 -24.61
N LEU A 91 -10.19 3.99 -24.13
CA LEU A 91 -10.48 3.75 -22.71
C LEU A 91 -9.24 3.93 -21.82
N SER A 92 -8.07 3.50 -22.30
CA SER A 92 -6.78 3.72 -21.63
C SER A 92 -6.44 5.21 -21.52
N ASN A 93 -6.60 5.97 -22.61
CA ASN A 93 -6.38 7.41 -22.62
C ASN A 93 -7.38 8.14 -21.72
N LEU A 94 -8.65 7.72 -21.73
CA LEU A 94 -9.69 8.26 -20.86
C LEU A 94 -9.39 7.99 -19.39
N LEU A 95 -8.96 6.78 -19.03
CA LEU A 95 -8.56 6.44 -17.67
C LEU A 95 -7.35 7.27 -17.19
N ALA A 96 -6.42 7.58 -18.09
CA ALA A 96 -5.26 8.43 -17.78
C ALA A 96 -5.62 9.91 -17.61
N ASN A 97 -6.66 10.41 -18.30
CA ASN A 97 -7.01 11.84 -18.34
C ASN A 97 -8.26 12.21 -17.51
N GLN A 98 -9.07 11.24 -17.07
CA GLN A 98 -10.36 11.47 -16.41
C GLN A 98 -10.45 10.71 -15.08
N PRO A 99 -10.18 11.36 -13.92
CA PRO A 99 -10.38 10.76 -12.61
C PRO A 99 -11.86 10.55 -12.27
N GLU A 100 -12.80 11.07 -13.06
CA GLU A 100 -14.24 10.90 -12.85
C GLU A 100 -14.76 9.52 -13.30
N LEU A 101 -14.00 8.81 -14.14
CA LEU A 101 -14.34 7.43 -14.48
C LEU A 101 -14.09 6.49 -13.29
N THR A 102 -13.20 6.86 -12.36
CA THR A 102 -13.05 6.16 -11.09
C THR A 102 -14.36 6.23 -10.30
N PRO A 103 -14.92 5.11 -9.83
CA PRO A 103 -16.18 5.15 -9.08
C PRO A 103 -16.04 6.06 -7.87
N LEU A 104 -17.05 6.91 -7.66
CA LEU A 104 -17.23 7.61 -6.39
C LEU A 104 -17.46 6.54 -5.32
N ALA A 105 -16.55 6.45 -4.35
CA ALA A 105 -16.74 5.53 -3.22
C ALA A 105 -18.09 5.86 -2.55
N PRO A 106 -18.97 4.87 -2.33
CA PRO A 106 -20.17 5.11 -1.54
C PRO A 106 -19.73 5.42 -0.10
N ALA A 107 -20.19 6.54 0.42
CA ALA A 107 -20.05 6.87 1.83
C ALA A 107 -20.89 5.88 2.65
N GLY A 108 -20.23 4.89 3.23
CA GLY A 108 -20.76 4.07 4.32
C GLY A 108 -20.97 2.59 3.99
N GLY A 109 -20.27 1.74 4.75
CA GLY A 109 -20.82 0.45 5.21
C GLY A 109 -20.57 -0.79 4.34
N SER A 110 -19.45 -1.46 4.60
CA SER A 110 -19.29 -2.92 4.79
C SER A 110 -19.96 -3.93 3.83
N MET A 111 -19.09 -4.73 3.18
CA MET A 111 -19.10 -6.19 2.98
C MET A 111 -18.91 -6.63 1.52
N GLY A 112 -17.67 -7.07 1.22
CA GLY A 112 -17.40 -8.18 0.31
C GLY A 112 -17.51 -7.94 -1.19
N SER A 113 -16.33 -7.77 -1.82
CA SER A 113 -15.97 -8.00 -3.23
C SER A 113 -15.70 -6.73 -4.06
N GLY A 114 -14.40 -6.49 -4.31
CA GLY A 114 -13.92 -5.75 -5.49
C GLY A 114 -13.40 -4.33 -5.30
N GLY A 115 -13.42 -3.80 -4.07
CA GLY A 115 -12.58 -2.64 -3.73
C GLY A 115 -11.16 -3.11 -3.42
N ASP A 116 -10.16 -2.35 -3.85
CA ASP A 116 -8.77 -2.58 -3.45
C ASP A 116 -8.70 -2.87 -1.93
N TRP A 117 -8.11 -4.01 -1.55
CA TRP A 117 -8.02 -4.42 -0.14
C TRP A 117 -7.01 -3.58 0.65
N TRP A 118 -6.34 -2.66 -0.03
CA TRP A 118 -5.41 -1.69 0.51
C TRP A 118 -6.05 -0.29 0.53
N PRO A 119 -5.50 0.67 1.31
CA PRO A 119 -6.07 2.02 1.43
C PRO A 119 -6.25 2.71 0.08
N ALA A 120 -7.35 3.45 -0.08
CA ALA A 120 -7.70 4.12 -1.34
C ALA A 120 -6.68 5.18 -1.79
N ASP A 121 -5.91 5.74 -0.85
CA ASP A 121 -4.75 6.60 -1.10
C ASP A 121 -3.61 5.89 -1.85
N LEU A 122 -3.52 4.57 -1.73
CA LEU A 122 -2.52 3.74 -2.36
C LEU A 122 -3.12 3.06 -3.59
N ARG A 123 -3.29 3.79 -4.70
CA ARG A 123 -4.00 3.22 -5.87
C ARG A 123 -3.20 2.19 -6.66
N TYR A 124 -1.96 2.50 -7.02
CA TYR A 124 -1.22 1.74 -8.06
C TYR A 124 -0.04 0.97 -7.45
N PRO A 125 -0.18 -0.33 -7.18
CA PRO A 125 0.94 -1.13 -6.70
C PRO A 125 1.93 -1.41 -7.83
N ASN A 126 3.21 -1.32 -7.53
CA ASN A 126 4.31 -1.73 -8.39
C ASN A 126 4.44 -3.26 -8.46
N SER A 127 4.08 -3.95 -7.38
CA SER A 127 4.12 -5.42 -7.31
C SER A 127 3.09 -5.93 -6.33
N THR A 128 2.40 -7.01 -6.69
CA THR A 128 1.40 -7.66 -5.85
C THR A 128 1.58 -9.17 -5.88
N GLY A 129 1.25 -9.86 -4.80
CA GLY A 129 1.24 -11.32 -4.77
C GLY A 129 0.32 -11.87 -3.68
N ALA A 130 -0.14 -13.10 -3.85
CA ALA A 130 -0.98 -13.80 -2.88
C ALA A 130 -0.57 -15.27 -2.77
N GLN A 131 -0.30 -15.73 -1.55
CA GLN A 131 0.08 -17.11 -1.26
C GLN A 131 -0.27 -17.49 0.19
N ASN A 132 -0.86 -18.66 0.41
CA ASN A 132 -1.19 -19.21 1.74
C ASN A 132 -1.99 -18.25 2.64
N HIS A 133 -3.03 -17.61 2.10
CA HIS A 133 -3.86 -16.62 2.82
C HIS A 133 -3.12 -15.34 3.26
N VAL A 134 -1.92 -15.13 2.72
CA VAL A 134 -1.18 -13.86 2.81
C VAL A 134 -1.19 -13.22 1.44
N ARG A 135 -1.57 -11.94 1.38
CA ARG A 135 -1.41 -11.13 0.16
C ARG A 135 -0.64 -9.86 0.45
N TYR A 136 0.13 -9.39 -0.51
CA TYR A 136 0.92 -8.17 -0.39
C TYR A 136 0.72 -7.27 -1.62
N ALA A 137 0.88 -5.97 -1.41
CA ALA A 137 0.89 -4.94 -2.43
C ALA A 137 1.98 -3.91 -2.09
N TYR A 138 2.95 -3.75 -2.97
CA TYR A 138 4.08 -2.84 -2.82
C TYR A 138 3.88 -1.59 -3.68
N PHE A 139 4.06 -0.42 -3.09
CA PHE A 139 3.88 0.89 -3.69
C PHE A 139 5.18 1.71 -3.54
N ALA A 140 6.07 1.60 -4.51
CA ALA A 140 7.32 2.35 -4.56
C ALA A 140 7.06 3.88 -4.57
N GLN A 141 5.99 4.30 -5.25
CA GLN A 141 5.60 5.72 -5.34
C GLN A 141 5.36 6.37 -3.98
N ALA A 142 4.83 5.62 -3.02
CA ALA A 142 4.44 6.11 -1.70
C ALA A 142 5.36 5.57 -0.60
N ARG A 143 6.33 4.72 -0.96
CA ARG A 143 7.16 3.95 -0.01
C ARG A 143 6.27 3.20 0.98
N ARG A 144 5.28 2.49 0.44
CA ARG A 144 4.33 1.71 1.23
C ARG A 144 4.33 0.26 0.82
N LEU A 145 4.21 -0.60 1.81
CA LEU A 145 3.96 -2.01 1.64
C LEU A 145 2.71 -2.36 2.42
N VAL A 146 1.70 -2.88 1.74
CA VAL A 146 0.47 -3.34 2.38
C VAL A 146 0.50 -4.85 2.38
N ILE A 147 0.26 -5.47 3.52
CA ILE A 147 0.20 -6.92 3.67
C ILE A 147 -1.09 -7.25 4.41
N GLU A 148 -1.82 -8.20 3.87
CA GLU A 148 -2.94 -8.82 4.56
C GLU A 148 -2.60 -10.23 4.98
N VAL A 149 -2.77 -10.50 6.27
CA VAL A 149 -2.62 -11.83 6.86
C VAL A 149 -3.94 -12.18 7.55
N ASN A 150 -4.58 -13.27 7.13
CA ASN A 150 -5.83 -13.75 7.74
C ASN A 150 -6.93 -12.67 7.81
N GLY A 151 -7.04 -11.81 6.79
CA GLY A 151 -8.03 -10.73 6.74
C GLY A 151 -7.64 -9.44 7.50
N THR A 152 -6.48 -9.40 8.16
CA THR A 152 -5.95 -8.20 8.82
C THR A 152 -5.00 -7.48 7.88
N VAL A 153 -5.31 -6.22 7.54
CA VAL A 153 -4.53 -5.41 6.59
C VAL A 153 -3.59 -4.50 7.37
N THR A 154 -2.29 -4.63 7.14
CA THR A 154 -1.26 -3.79 7.76
C THR A 154 -0.48 -3.07 6.67
N VAL A 155 -0.36 -1.76 6.81
CA VAL A 155 0.44 -0.87 5.96
C VAL A 155 1.74 -0.58 6.69
N TYR A 156 2.85 -0.83 5.99
CA TYR A 156 4.21 -0.60 6.43
C TYR A 156 4.84 0.50 5.60
N ASP A 157 5.79 1.23 6.21
CA ASP A 157 6.67 2.14 5.51
C ASP A 157 7.87 1.35 4.99
N THR A 158 8.12 1.38 3.68
CA THR A 158 9.26 0.67 3.08
C THR A 158 10.57 1.43 3.22
N LEU A 159 10.57 2.64 3.78
CA LEU A 159 11.74 3.51 3.92
C LEU A 159 12.43 3.71 2.56
N ASP A 160 13.70 3.33 2.46
CA ASP A 160 14.47 3.34 1.20
C ASP A 160 14.47 1.97 0.49
N HIS A 161 13.85 0.94 1.08
CA HIS A 161 13.89 -0.41 0.53
C HIS A 161 13.12 -0.52 -0.78
N GLN A 162 13.83 -0.88 -1.85
CA GLN A 162 13.25 -1.24 -3.14
C GLN A 162 12.97 -2.74 -3.13
N ILE A 163 11.70 -3.11 -3.10
CA ILE A 163 11.30 -4.51 -2.95
C ILE A 163 11.20 -5.18 -4.32
N GLY A 164 12.05 -6.18 -4.56
CA GLY A 164 12.09 -6.95 -5.80
C GLY A 164 11.25 -8.24 -5.77
N GLY A 165 10.87 -8.72 -4.59
CA GLY A 165 10.08 -9.95 -4.44
C GLY A 165 9.90 -10.37 -2.99
N PHE A 166 9.01 -11.33 -2.76
CA PHE A 166 8.67 -11.84 -1.43
C PHE A 166 8.91 -13.35 -1.34
N SER A 167 9.32 -13.81 -0.17
CA SER A 167 9.58 -15.20 0.17
C SER A 167 8.91 -15.53 1.51
N GLN A 168 8.13 -16.61 1.54
CA GLN A 168 7.58 -17.16 2.78
C GLN A 168 8.36 -18.42 3.16
N GLN A 169 8.93 -18.42 4.36
CA GLN A 169 9.59 -19.61 4.91
C GLN A 169 8.52 -20.53 5.52
N GLN A 170 8.41 -21.77 5.02
CA GLN A 170 7.36 -22.74 5.41
C GLN A 170 7.52 -23.36 6.82
N SER A 171 8.19 -22.66 7.75
CA SER A 171 8.40 -23.14 9.12
C SER A 171 7.32 -22.62 10.07
N VAL A 172 7.09 -23.35 11.17
CA VAL A 172 6.20 -22.97 12.27
C VAL A 172 6.60 -21.57 12.77
N GLY A 173 5.83 -20.56 12.39
CA GLY A 173 6.15 -19.14 12.62
C GLY A 173 5.99 -18.21 11.41
N SER A 174 5.80 -18.75 10.19
CA SER A 174 5.43 -18.03 8.95
C SER A 174 5.88 -16.56 8.87
N THR A 175 7.19 -16.34 8.96
CA THR A 175 7.75 -14.99 8.78
C THR A 175 7.81 -14.65 7.28
N LEU A 176 7.23 -13.52 6.91
CA LEU A 176 7.31 -12.99 5.54
C LEU A 176 8.63 -12.22 5.39
N THR A 177 9.45 -12.62 4.43
CA THR A 177 10.70 -11.93 4.07
C THR A 177 10.58 -11.34 2.68
N PHE A 178 11.28 -10.23 2.43
CA PHE A 178 11.33 -9.59 1.13
C PHE A 178 12.76 -9.33 0.68
N SER A 179 12.98 -9.44 -0.63
CA SER A 179 14.24 -9.11 -1.26
C SER A 179 14.33 -7.60 -1.48
N SER A 180 15.35 -6.97 -0.92
CA SER A 180 15.72 -5.56 -1.13
C SER A 180 17.11 -5.44 -1.77
N GLN A 181 17.50 -4.24 -2.20
CA GLN A 181 18.86 -3.92 -2.62
C GLN A 181 19.94 -4.26 -1.57
N TYR A 182 19.55 -4.42 -0.30
CA TYR A 182 20.44 -4.80 0.80
C TYR A 182 20.37 -6.30 1.17
N GLY A 183 19.61 -7.11 0.42
CA GLY A 183 19.43 -8.54 0.68
C GLY A 183 18.03 -8.89 1.20
N GLN A 184 17.88 -10.07 1.80
CA GLN A 184 16.62 -10.51 2.42
C GLN A 184 16.40 -9.78 3.74
N MET A 185 15.25 -9.11 3.87
CA MET A 185 14.83 -8.44 5.09
C MET A 185 13.50 -8.99 5.58
N ASP A 186 13.33 -8.96 6.90
CA ASP A 186 12.09 -9.35 7.56
C ASP A 186 11.06 -8.22 7.45
N VAL A 187 9.80 -8.53 7.11
CA VAL A 187 8.71 -7.55 7.07
C VAL A 187 8.51 -6.87 8.43
N THR A 188 8.73 -7.58 9.53
CA THR A 188 8.56 -7.04 10.89
C THR A 188 9.59 -5.96 11.25
N SER A 189 10.66 -5.82 10.46
CA SER A 189 11.63 -4.73 10.60
C SER A 189 11.13 -3.38 10.08
N LEU A 190 10.07 -3.39 9.26
CA LEU A 190 9.51 -2.17 8.68
C LEU A 190 8.60 -1.44 9.69
N PRO A 191 8.66 -0.11 9.75
CA PRO A 191 7.73 0.66 10.57
C PRO A 191 6.29 0.46 10.12
N VAL A 192 5.38 0.20 11.06
CA VAL A 192 3.94 0.13 10.78
C VAL A 192 3.38 1.55 10.66
N VAL A 193 2.68 1.83 9.56
CA VAL A 193 2.00 3.11 9.27
C VAL A 193 0.52 3.03 9.63
N SER A 194 -0.13 1.88 9.47
CA SER A 194 -1.50 1.64 9.91
C SER A 194 -1.80 0.15 9.99
N SER A 195 -2.60 -0.27 10.96
CA SER A 195 -3.18 -1.63 11.01
C SER A 195 -4.70 -1.52 11.01
N ASN A 196 -5.37 -2.24 10.11
CA ASN A 196 -6.82 -2.19 9.88
C ASN A 196 -7.38 -0.76 9.68
N GLY A 197 -6.62 0.11 9.01
CA GLY A 197 -7.02 1.51 8.79
C GLY A 197 -6.91 2.41 10.02
N ILE A 198 -6.40 1.90 11.14
CA ILE A 198 -6.10 2.69 12.33
C ILE A 198 -4.60 3.00 12.28
N PRO A 199 -4.18 4.28 12.16
CA PRO A 199 -2.76 4.61 12.32
C PRO A 199 -2.33 4.15 13.71
N PRO A 200 -1.17 3.49 13.88
CA PRO A 200 -0.70 3.18 15.21
C PRO A 200 -0.63 4.51 15.93
N GLN A 201 -1.31 4.59 17.07
CA GLN A 201 -1.18 5.75 17.94
C GLN A 201 0.32 5.90 18.16
N ALA A 202 0.89 7.00 17.66
CA ALA A 202 2.20 7.43 18.14
C ALA A 202 2.10 7.32 19.66
N PRO A 203 3.00 6.59 20.36
CA PRO A 203 2.98 6.57 21.80
C PRO A 203 2.90 8.03 22.20
N MET A 204 1.78 8.41 22.82
CA MET A 204 1.58 9.76 23.30
C MET A 204 2.83 10.01 24.12
N ALA A 205 3.72 10.86 23.64
CA ALA A 205 4.86 11.28 24.43
C ALA A 205 4.23 11.64 25.78
N PRO A 206 4.65 11.04 26.90
CA PRO A 206 4.06 11.35 28.19
C PRO A 206 4.06 12.87 28.25
N VAL A 207 2.87 13.45 28.37
CA VAL A 207 2.73 14.89 28.51
C VAL A 207 3.44 15.17 29.82
N VAL A 208 4.72 15.51 29.75
CA VAL A 208 5.45 16.13 30.83
C VAL A 208 4.65 17.39 31.05
N GLN A 209 3.79 17.35 32.06
CA GLN A 209 3.10 18.51 32.56
C GLN A 209 4.19 19.55 32.75
N ALA A 210 4.19 20.59 31.93
CA ALA A 210 5.00 21.75 32.20
C ALA A 210 4.65 22.16 33.64
N PRO A 211 5.64 22.28 34.54
CA PRO A 211 5.36 22.72 35.90
C PRO A 211 4.54 24.00 35.83
N PRO A 212 3.50 24.17 36.68
CA PRO A 212 2.71 25.39 36.68
C PRO A 212 3.66 26.58 36.83
N PRO A 213 3.42 27.69 36.09
CA PRO A 213 4.25 28.87 36.25
C PRO A 213 4.23 29.30 37.72
N PRO A 214 5.36 29.70 38.31
CA PRO A 214 5.35 30.28 39.64
C PRO A 214 4.41 31.50 39.62
N VAL A 215 3.56 31.59 40.65
CA VAL A 215 2.74 32.76 40.91
C VAL A 215 3.65 33.89 41.36
N ASN A 216 4.06 34.73 40.42
CA ASN A 216 4.84 35.92 40.68
C ASN A 216 3.89 36.97 41.27
N THR A 217 3.81 37.01 42.61
CA THR A 217 3.29 38.19 43.30
C THR A 217 4.42 39.19 43.38
N TRP A 218 4.38 40.25 42.56
CA TRP A 218 4.68 41.64 42.94
C TRP A 218 4.53 42.61 41.77
N SER A 219 4.03 43.78 42.14
CA SER A 219 3.59 44.88 41.29
C SER A 219 4.73 45.67 40.64
N ALA A 220 4.32 46.39 39.60
CA ALA A 220 4.87 47.62 39.01
C ALA A 220 5.97 47.50 37.93
N ALA A 221 5.59 47.97 36.74
CA ALA A 221 6.42 48.40 35.61
C ALA A 221 7.38 49.56 36.03
N PRO A 222 8.42 50.00 35.24
CA PRO A 222 8.37 50.05 33.77
C PRO A 222 9.71 50.00 32.97
N ILE A 223 9.60 50.12 31.63
CA ILE A 223 10.57 50.57 30.59
C ILE A 223 11.60 49.55 30.02
N ALA A 224 11.57 49.37 28.68
CA ALA A 224 12.60 48.78 27.79
C ALA A 224 13.63 49.87 27.34
N PRO A 225 14.84 49.64 26.72
CA PRO A 225 15.18 48.67 25.65
C PRO A 225 16.69 48.16 25.69
N PRO A 226 17.46 47.89 24.60
CA PRO A 226 17.70 46.54 24.03
C PRO A 226 19.21 46.12 23.81
N ILE A 227 19.42 44.89 23.28
CA ILE A 227 20.61 44.31 22.57
C ILE A 227 21.80 43.73 23.40
N ALA A 228 22.10 42.43 23.21
CA ALA A 228 23.40 41.83 22.77
C ALA A 228 23.46 40.28 22.97
N PRO A 229 24.32 39.52 22.25
CA PRO A 229 24.17 38.07 22.00
C PRO A 229 25.09 37.12 22.79
N ALA A 230 24.65 35.85 22.91
CA ALA A 230 25.36 34.55 23.11
C ALA A 230 26.46 34.40 24.21
N PRO A 231 26.63 33.23 24.85
CA PRO A 231 27.30 32.09 24.21
C PRO A 231 26.75 30.68 24.57
N ALA A 232 27.12 29.69 23.76
CA ALA A 232 27.01 28.26 24.09
C ALA A 232 28.02 27.85 25.18
N PRO A 233 27.82 26.69 25.82
CA PRO A 233 28.83 25.63 25.64
C PRO A 233 28.27 24.20 25.47
N TRP A 234 29.13 23.39 24.84
CA TRP A 234 29.07 21.93 24.62
C TRP A 234 28.97 21.09 25.90
N ALA A 235 28.25 19.96 25.83
CA ALA A 235 28.58 18.63 26.37
C ALA A 235 27.46 17.65 25.89
N GLY A 236 27.67 16.60 25.10
CA GLY A 236 28.81 15.70 25.05
C GLY A 236 28.61 14.46 25.92
N ALA A 237 27.44 13.81 25.86
CA ALA A 237 27.22 12.47 26.42
C ALA A 237 26.87 11.50 25.27
N SER A 238 27.75 10.52 25.07
CA SER A 238 27.77 9.57 23.97
C SER A 238 26.51 8.70 23.97
N HIS A 239 25.67 8.82 22.94
CA HIS A 239 24.50 7.96 22.71
C HIS A 239 24.86 6.45 22.73
N SER A 240 26.11 6.10 22.41
CA SER A 240 26.59 4.73 22.34
C SER A 240 26.61 3.99 23.69
N GLU A 241 26.81 4.69 24.82
CA GLU A 241 26.87 4.04 26.13
C GLU A 241 25.47 3.64 26.64
N LEU A 242 24.48 4.49 26.39
CA LEU A 242 23.07 4.23 26.70
C LEU A 242 22.49 3.07 25.87
N ASP A 243 22.94 2.92 24.62
CA ASP A 243 22.55 1.79 23.76
C ASP A 243 23.12 0.45 24.23
N VAL A 244 24.32 0.43 24.83
CA VAL A 244 24.94 -0.81 25.35
C VAL A 244 24.20 -1.33 26.58
N PHE A 245 23.83 -0.45 27.52
CA PHE A 245 23.02 -0.86 28.68
C PHE A 245 21.63 -1.35 28.26
N GLY A 246 20.98 -0.69 27.30
CA GLY A 246 19.71 -1.14 26.73
C GLY A 246 19.81 -2.50 26.02
N ALA A 247 20.94 -2.76 25.34
CA ALA A 247 21.20 -4.06 24.70
C ALA A 247 21.38 -5.19 25.72
N ILE A 248 22.05 -4.93 26.85
CA ILE A 248 22.23 -5.91 27.93
C ILE A 248 20.88 -6.28 28.58
N GLU A 249 19.98 -5.32 28.76
CA GLU A 249 18.64 -5.57 29.31
C GLU A 249 17.78 -6.43 28.37
N ARG A 250 17.82 -6.17 27.06
CA ARG A 250 17.14 -7.02 26.07
C ARG A 250 17.72 -8.42 26.01
N LEU A 251 19.05 -8.56 26.13
CA LEU A 251 19.72 -9.86 26.18
C LEU A 251 19.25 -10.69 27.39
N ALA A 252 19.11 -10.05 28.56
CA ALA A 252 18.61 -10.71 29.77
C ALA A 252 17.15 -11.13 29.64
N ALA A 253 16.29 -10.31 29.01
CA ALA A 253 14.89 -10.65 28.76
C ALA A 253 14.74 -11.86 27.80
N LEU A 254 15.62 -11.99 26.80
CA LEU A 254 15.60 -13.13 25.88
C LEU A 254 16.10 -14.43 26.54
N HIS A 255 17.10 -14.33 27.42
CA HIS A 255 17.56 -15.47 28.23
C HIS A 255 16.47 -15.94 29.21
N ALA A 256 15.79 -15.01 29.91
CA ALA A 256 14.69 -15.34 30.82
C ALA A 256 13.50 -16.01 30.12
N LYS A 257 13.33 -15.76 28.81
CA LYS A 257 12.33 -16.43 27.96
C LYS A 257 12.77 -17.80 27.44
N GLY A 258 13.98 -18.26 27.78
CA GLY A 258 14.55 -19.54 27.34
C GLY A 258 14.90 -19.58 25.85
N ILE A 259 15.00 -18.40 25.21
CA ILE A 259 15.31 -18.28 23.77
C ILE A 259 16.81 -18.39 23.51
N LEU A 260 17.63 -17.96 24.48
CA LEU A 260 19.08 -18.18 24.48
C LEU A 260 19.45 -19.17 25.58
N SER A 261 20.47 -19.97 25.30
CA SER A 261 21.14 -20.78 26.33
C SER A 261 22.03 -19.91 27.23
N ASP A 262 22.32 -20.39 28.45
CA ASP A 262 23.20 -19.71 29.40
C ASP A 262 24.60 -19.39 28.81
N ALA A 263 25.12 -20.29 27.95
CA ALA A 263 26.41 -20.12 27.29
C ALA A 263 26.41 -18.96 26.27
N GLU A 264 25.34 -18.82 25.50
CA GLU A 264 25.19 -17.75 24.51
C GLU A 264 24.95 -16.39 25.18
N PHE A 265 24.14 -16.37 26.25
CA PHE A 265 23.92 -15.18 27.07
C PHE A 265 25.23 -14.66 27.68
N SER A 266 26.03 -15.53 28.30
CA SER A 266 27.29 -15.15 28.93
C SER A 266 28.31 -14.60 27.93
N THR A 267 28.41 -15.24 26.75
CA THR A 267 29.30 -14.81 25.67
C THR A 267 28.91 -13.42 25.15
N LYS A 268 27.63 -13.20 24.85
CA LYS A 268 27.14 -11.92 24.30
C LYS A 268 27.14 -10.79 25.33
N LYS A 269 26.88 -11.08 26.60
CA LYS A 269 27.00 -10.11 27.68
C LYS A 269 28.44 -9.62 27.83
N THR A 270 29.42 -10.52 27.74
CA THR A 270 30.84 -10.17 27.84
C THR A 270 31.29 -9.31 26.65
N GLU A 271 30.83 -9.65 25.43
CA GLU A 271 31.09 -8.88 24.22
C GLU A 271 30.52 -7.45 24.31
N LEU A 272 29.30 -7.28 24.82
CA LEU A 272 28.66 -5.98 25.00
C LEU A 272 29.34 -5.14 26.10
N LEU A 273 29.71 -5.75 27.22
CA LEU A 273 30.44 -5.07 28.29
C LEU A 273 31.85 -4.67 27.89
N SER A 274 32.48 -5.37 26.94
CA SER A 274 33.81 -5.01 26.41
C SER A 274 33.77 -3.81 25.44
N ARG A 275 32.58 -3.33 25.08
CA ARG A 275 32.36 -2.17 24.20
C ARG A 275 32.10 -0.88 24.97
N LEU A 276 32.04 -0.96 26.30
CA LEU A 276 32.10 0.17 27.24
C LEU A 276 33.58 0.51 27.50
#